data_AF-A0A0C2ZSV4-F1
#
_entry.id   AF-A0A0C2ZSV4-F1
#
_cell.length_a   1.000
_cell.length_b   1.000
_cell.length_c   1.000
_cell.angle_alpha   90.00
_cell.angle_beta   90.00
_cell.angle_gamma   90.00
#
_symmetry.space_group_name_H-M   'P 1'
#
loop_
_entity.id
_entity.type
_entity.pdbx_description
1 polymer ?
#
loop_
_entity_poly.entity_id
_entity_poly.type
_entity_poly.pdbx_seq_one_letter_code
_entity_poly.pdbx_strand_id
1 'polypeptide(L)'
;MRKAIALLITLTVIAALLALMGVAFSYLERAKKDSLHTLAIVQANIYYADIGRTLDGLLKGKNASDIISTLYLAPQTIQEQEGEFYLSIGCEPLSNGVDINWFGLQNDTKNQKKYAIVAKLFDTIATQYNLENDSKLLEFIMEDIEGRNESIRLKQKKGIISPKQFNTILNRYVVETGDTKALDINWKRYFSFVSPHANVDSKYVSAELIALLFDLDINSVSESWIEGEDLATFLNDNGANMEMYDKTIFSNVLSKQMQCNASYIYSSEIYNFSFNYLDGKAQHFEFYSKQ
;
A
#
# COMPACT_ATOMS: atom_id res chain seq x y z
N MET A 1 -37.06 -62.65 10.32
CA MET A 1 -36.02 -61.95 11.12
C MET A 1 -34.64 -61.95 10.47
N ARG A 2 -33.99 -63.08 10.18
CA ARG A 2 -32.60 -63.10 9.63
C ARG A 2 -32.39 -62.28 8.35
N LYS A 3 -33.35 -62.28 7.42
CA LYS A 3 -33.28 -61.49 6.16
C LYS A 3 -33.38 -59.97 6.40
N ALA A 4 -34.15 -59.54 7.40
CA ALA A 4 -34.28 -58.11 7.74
C ALA A 4 -33.03 -57.59 8.46
N ILE A 5 -32.42 -58.40 9.31
CA ILE A 5 -31.16 -58.09 9.98
C ILE A 5 -30.02 -57.98 8.96
N ALA A 6 -29.94 -58.91 8.01
CA ALA A 6 -28.94 -58.84 6.93
C ALA A 6 -29.09 -57.57 6.08
N LEU A 7 -30.32 -57.15 5.76
CA LEU A 7 -30.61 -55.92 5.01
C LEU A 7 -30.21 -54.65 5.79
N LEU A 8 -30.47 -54.61 7.11
CA LEU A 8 -30.06 -53.50 7.98
C LEU A 8 -28.55 -53.39 8.10
N ILE A 9 -27.85 -54.52 8.16
CA ILE A 9 -26.38 -54.55 8.20
C ILE A 9 -25.83 -54.02 6.87
N THR A 10 -26.34 -54.48 5.71
CA THR A 10 -25.84 -53.99 4.41
C THR A 10 -26.13 -52.51 4.21
N LEU A 11 -27.29 -52.01 4.64
CA LEU A 11 -27.62 -50.57 4.56
C LEU A 11 -26.67 -49.73 5.42
N THR A 12 -26.40 -50.16 6.65
CA THR A 12 -25.46 -49.46 7.55
C THR A 12 -24.04 -49.44 7.00
N VAL A 13 -23.59 -50.54 6.40
CA VAL A 13 -22.27 -50.62 5.76
C VAL A 13 -22.18 -49.67 4.56
N ILE A 14 -23.22 -49.63 3.72
CA ILE A 14 -23.28 -48.70 2.57
C ILE A 14 -23.27 -47.24 3.06
N ALA A 15 -24.06 -46.92 4.10
CA ALA A 15 -24.09 -45.58 4.68
C ALA A 15 -22.72 -45.17 5.25
N ALA A 16 -22.03 -46.08 5.95
CA ALA A 16 -20.68 -45.84 6.46
C ALA A 16 -19.66 -45.64 5.33
N LEU A 17 -19.73 -46.43 4.25
CA LEU A 17 -18.88 -46.26 3.07
C LEU A 17 -19.11 -44.91 2.38
N LEU A 18 -20.36 -44.49 2.23
CA LEU A 18 -20.70 -43.18 1.67
C LEU A 18 -20.20 -42.02 2.54
N ALA A 19 -20.31 -42.15 3.87
CA ALA A 19 -19.75 -41.16 4.81
C ALA A 19 -18.22 -41.07 4.69
N LEU A 20 -17.52 -42.21 4.62
CA LEU A 20 -16.07 -42.26 4.43
C LEU A 20 -15.65 -41.67 3.07
N MET A 21 -16.40 -41.95 1.99
CA MET A 21 -16.17 -41.35 0.68
C MET A 21 -16.33 -39.82 0.74
N GLY A 22 -17.38 -39.32 1.41
CA GLY A 22 -17.60 -37.88 1.59
C GLY A 22 -16.43 -37.20 2.31
N VAL A 23 -15.92 -37.81 3.38
CA VAL A 23 -14.74 -37.34 4.10
C VAL A 23 -13.50 -37.36 3.21
N ALA A 24 -13.27 -38.44 2.45
CA ALA A 24 -12.13 -38.55 1.54
C ALA A 24 -12.17 -37.49 0.43
N PHE A 25 -13.34 -37.23 -0.17
CA PHE A 25 -13.50 -36.17 -1.16
C PHE A 25 -13.22 -34.79 -0.58
N SER A 26 -13.66 -34.51 0.65
CA SER A 26 -13.36 -33.26 1.34
C SER A 26 -11.85 -33.06 1.54
N TYR A 27 -11.12 -34.11 1.92
CA TYR A 27 -9.66 -34.05 2.02
C TYR A 27 -8.98 -33.83 0.67
N LEU A 28 -9.44 -34.52 -0.39
CA LEU A 28 -8.91 -34.33 -1.74
C LEU A 28 -9.15 -32.92 -2.26
N GLU A 29 -10.33 -32.36 -2.02
CA GLU A 29 -10.67 -30.99 -2.44
C GLU A 29 -9.81 -29.96 -1.69
N ARG A 30 -9.59 -30.17 -0.39
CA ARG A 30 -8.67 -29.33 0.39
C ARG A 30 -7.24 -29.44 -0.13
N ALA A 31 -6.74 -30.64 -0.36
CA ALA A 31 -5.39 -30.86 -0.91
C ALA A 31 -5.23 -30.21 -2.30
N LYS A 32 -6.26 -30.32 -3.16
CA LYS A 32 -6.30 -29.64 -4.46
C LYS A 32 -6.24 -28.13 -4.30
N LYS A 33 -7.05 -27.55 -3.41
CA LYS A 33 -7.08 -26.10 -3.17
C LYS A 33 -5.74 -25.58 -2.64
N ASP A 34 -5.16 -26.27 -1.66
CA ASP A 34 -3.86 -25.91 -1.08
C ASP A 34 -2.72 -26.01 -2.13
N SER A 35 -2.78 -27.03 -2.99
CA SER A 35 -1.84 -27.19 -4.11
C SER A 35 -1.99 -26.07 -5.14
N LEU A 36 -3.21 -25.73 -5.56
CA LEU A 36 -3.46 -24.64 -6.50
C LEU A 36 -3.00 -23.29 -5.95
N HIS A 37 -3.28 -23.00 -4.67
CA HIS A 37 -2.81 -21.79 -4.01
C HIS A 37 -1.28 -21.72 -3.96
N THR A 38 -0.61 -22.83 -3.66
CA THR A 38 0.86 -22.90 -3.63
C THR A 38 1.44 -22.66 -5.03
N LEU A 39 0.83 -23.25 -6.07
CA LEU A 39 1.25 -23.03 -7.45
C LEU A 39 1.01 -21.59 -7.89
N ALA A 40 -0.09 -20.96 -7.45
CA ALA A 40 -0.33 -19.55 -7.67
C ALA A 40 0.80 -18.70 -7.05
N ILE A 41 1.20 -18.94 -5.81
CA ILE A 41 2.34 -18.23 -5.18
C ILE A 41 3.63 -18.42 -5.99
N VAL A 42 3.91 -19.63 -6.47
CA VAL A 42 5.09 -19.89 -7.32
C VAL A 42 5.02 -19.05 -8.60
N GLN A 43 3.85 -18.98 -9.23
CA GLN A 43 3.63 -18.16 -10.42
C GLN A 43 3.82 -16.66 -10.13
N ALA A 44 3.31 -16.16 -8.99
CA ALA A 44 3.52 -14.79 -8.55
C ALA A 44 5.01 -14.47 -8.34
N ASN A 45 5.78 -15.40 -7.78
CA ASN A 45 7.24 -15.23 -7.63
C ASN A 45 7.96 -15.14 -8.98
N ILE A 46 7.54 -15.93 -9.97
CA ILE A 46 8.08 -15.85 -11.34
C ILE A 46 7.78 -14.46 -11.92
N TYR A 47 6.51 -14.03 -11.86
CA TYR A 47 6.12 -12.70 -12.35
C TYR A 47 6.84 -11.57 -11.63
N TYR A 48 6.93 -11.61 -10.31
CA TYR A 48 7.70 -10.65 -9.53
C TYR A 48 9.15 -10.53 -10.01
N ALA A 49 9.82 -11.65 -10.27
CA ALA A 49 11.19 -11.67 -10.75
C ALA A 49 11.34 -11.17 -12.20
N ASP A 50 10.39 -11.49 -13.08
CA ASP A 50 10.37 -11.05 -14.48
C ASP A 50 10.05 -9.55 -14.60
N ILE A 51 9.02 -9.09 -13.88
CA ILE A 51 8.62 -7.69 -13.80
C ILE A 51 9.76 -6.86 -13.22
N GLY A 52 10.37 -7.30 -12.10
CA GLY A 52 11.49 -6.60 -11.49
C GLY A 52 12.67 -6.42 -12.44
N ARG A 53 13.02 -7.46 -13.22
CA ARG A 53 14.07 -7.38 -14.26
C ARG A 53 13.67 -6.44 -15.41
N THR A 54 12.42 -6.50 -15.83
CA THR A 54 11.89 -5.65 -16.91
C THR A 54 11.91 -4.19 -16.50
N LEU A 55 11.42 -3.86 -15.31
CA LEU A 55 11.46 -2.50 -14.75
C LEU A 55 12.90 -2.00 -14.63
N ASP A 56 13.83 -2.82 -14.14
CA ASP A 56 15.26 -2.41 -14.07
C ASP A 56 15.85 -2.08 -15.44
N GLY A 57 15.54 -2.86 -16.47
CA GLY A 57 15.96 -2.56 -17.84
C GLY A 57 15.34 -1.28 -18.40
N LEU A 58 14.02 -1.11 -18.24
CA LEU A 58 13.27 0.02 -18.78
C LEU A 58 13.64 1.35 -18.10
N LEU A 59 13.78 1.35 -16.76
CA LEU A 59 14.00 2.55 -15.95
C LEU A 59 15.45 3.06 -15.96
N LYS A 60 16.37 2.30 -16.57
CA LYS A 60 17.74 2.73 -16.91
C LYS A 60 17.84 3.39 -18.29
N GLY A 61 16.83 3.24 -19.14
CA GLY A 61 16.82 3.79 -20.49
C GLY A 61 16.61 5.31 -20.54
N LYS A 62 16.83 5.89 -21.73
CA LYS A 62 16.61 7.34 -21.97
C LYS A 62 15.15 7.77 -21.79
N ASN A 63 14.20 6.86 -22.01
CA ASN A 63 12.76 7.12 -21.93
C ASN A 63 12.15 6.76 -20.57
N ALA A 64 12.98 6.60 -19.52
CA ALA A 64 12.52 6.19 -18.20
C ALA A 64 11.40 7.09 -17.65
N SER A 65 11.46 8.40 -17.89
CA SER A 65 10.44 9.35 -17.45
C SER A 65 9.05 9.07 -18.06
N ASP A 66 9.00 8.79 -19.36
CA ASP A 66 7.74 8.52 -20.07
C ASP A 66 7.15 7.19 -19.63
N ILE A 67 8.00 6.19 -19.41
CA ILE A 67 7.60 4.87 -18.91
C ILE A 67 7.04 4.97 -17.49
N ILE A 68 7.71 5.69 -16.58
CA ILE A 68 7.22 5.91 -15.22
C ILE A 68 5.87 6.60 -15.24
N SER A 69 5.73 7.66 -16.05
CA SER A 69 4.47 8.40 -16.16
C SER A 69 3.34 7.50 -16.66
N THR A 70 3.62 6.65 -17.65
CA THR A 70 2.64 5.68 -18.16
C THR A 70 2.22 4.67 -17.10
N LEU A 71 3.18 4.17 -16.30
CA LEU A 71 2.91 3.22 -15.22
C LEU A 71 2.11 3.82 -14.07
N TYR A 72 2.26 5.12 -13.81
CA TYR A 72 1.55 5.84 -12.76
C TYR A 72 0.12 6.23 -13.16
N LEU A 73 -0.12 6.53 -14.43
CA LEU A 73 -1.43 6.96 -14.91
C LEU A 73 -2.46 5.83 -14.99
N ALA A 74 -2.04 4.61 -15.37
CA ALA A 74 -2.97 3.49 -15.52
C ALA A 74 -2.28 2.13 -15.41
N PRO A 75 -2.98 1.11 -14.87
CA PRO A 75 -2.53 -0.27 -14.92
C PRO A 75 -2.29 -0.74 -16.37
N GLN A 76 -1.15 -1.39 -16.59
CA GLN A 76 -0.76 -1.99 -17.86
C GLN A 76 -1.20 -3.44 -17.90
N THR A 77 -2.02 -3.80 -18.88
CA THR A 77 -2.52 -5.17 -19.05
C THR A 77 -1.79 -5.87 -20.19
N ILE A 78 -1.27 -7.07 -19.90
CA ILE A 78 -0.69 -8.00 -20.86
C ILE A 78 -1.63 -9.20 -20.93
N GLN A 79 -2.23 -9.40 -22.09
CA GLN A 79 -3.17 -10.49 -22.35
C GLN A 79 -2.85 -11.15 -23.69
N GLU A 80 -2.96 -12.47 -23.75
CA GLU A 80 -2.81 -13.24 -24.99
C GLU A 80 -4.13 -13.31 -25.76
N GLN A 81 -4.07 -13.24 -27.11
CA GLN A 81 -5.25 -13.17 -27.99
C GLN A 81 -6.15 -14.41 -27.93
N GLU A 82 -5.59 -15.58 -27.64
CA GLU A 82 -6.33 -16.87 -27.57
C GLU A 82 -6.54 -17.38 -26.14
N GLY A 83 -6.16 -16.58 -25.13
CA GLY A 83 -6.76 -16.59 -23.80
C GLY A 83 -6.45 -17.77 -22.87
N GLU A 84 -5.36 -17.63 -22.10
CA GLU A 84 -5.19 -18.21 -20.75
C GLU A 84 -4.30 -17.32 -19.86
N PHE A 85 -3.47 -16.47 -20.47
CA PHE A 85 -2.61 -15.52 -19.78
C PHE A 85 -3.26 -14.15 -19.61
N TYR A 86 -3.33 -13.68 -18.37
CA TYR A 86 -3.69 -12.31 -18.00
C TYR A 86 -2.76 -11.84 -16.89
N LEU A 87 -2.13 -10.69 -17.10
CA LEU A 87 -1.36 -9.97 -16.10
C LEU A 87 -1.68 -8.49 -16.22
N SER A 88 -2.15 -7.87 -15.14
CA SER A 88 -2.30 -6.42 -15.03
C SER A 88 -1.33 -5.90 -13.98
N ILE A 89 -0.63 -4.80 -14.24
CA ILE A 89 0.28 -4.16 -13.30
C ILE A 89 0.04 -2.66 -13.26
N GLY A 90 -0.32 -2.14 -12.10
CA GLY A 90 -0.34 -0.70 -11.81
C GLY A 90 0.77 -0.35 -10.82
N CYS A 91 1.37 0.83 -10.97
CA CYS A 91 2.34 1.33 -10.01
C CYS A 91 1.97 2.74 -9.57
N GLU A 92 2.33 3.09 -8.34
CA GLU A 92 2.12 4.41 -7.77
C GLU A 92 3.44 4.90 -7.15
N PRO A 93 3.76 6.21 -7.23
CA PRO A 93 4.97 6.72 -6.60
C PRO A 93 4.86 6.58 -5.09
N LEU A 94 5.92 6.07 -4.45
CA LEU A 94 5.96 5.93 -2.99
C LEU A 94 6.05 7.29 -2.28
N SER A 95 6.39 8.35 -3.00
CA SER A 95 6.55 9.72 -2.51
C SER A 95 5.37 10.64 -2.91
N ASN A 96 4.18 10.09 -3.15
CA ASN A 96 2.95 10.87 -3.38
C ASN A 96 2.36 11.51 -2.11
N GLY A 97 2.85 11.12 -0.93
CA GLY A 97 2.46 11.67 0.37
C GLY A 97 3.58 12.44 1.06
N VAL A 98 3.22 13.23 2.09
CA VAL A 98 4.17 13.91 2.97
C VAL A 98 4.98 12.90 3.75
N ASP A 99 6.31 12.99 3.76
CA ASP A 99 7.15 12.05 4.51
C ASP A 99 6.94 12.24 6.02
N ILE A 100 6.40 11.20 6.67
CA ILE A 100 6.11 11.21 8.11
C ILE A 100 7.37 11.46 8.96
N ASN A 101 8.54 11.11 8.44
CA ASN A 101 9.81 11.31 9.14
C ASN A 101 10.20 12.79 9.26
N TRP A 102 9.50 13.70 8.57
CA TRP A 102 9.71 15.14 8.73
C TRP A 102 9.37 15.65 10.14
N PHE A 103 8.64 14.89 10.96
CA PHE A 103 8.48 15.21 12.38
C PHE A 103 9.82 15.25 13.13
N GLY A 104 10.80 14.44 12.71
CA GLY A 104 12.15 14.45 13.27
C GLY A 104 12.98 15.70 12.93
N LEU A 105 12.46 16.60 12.08
CA LEU A 105 13.15 17.81 11.62
C LEU A 105 12.82 19.06 12.45
N GLN A 106 12.12 18.92 13.58
CA GLN A 106 11.68 20.05 14.42
C GLN A 106 12.81 21.02 14.81
N ASN A 107 14.03 20.50 15.01
CA ASN A 107 15.20 21.29 15.41
C ASN A 107 16.12 21.66 14.23
N ASP A 108 15.75 21.29 13.00
CA ASP A 108 16.54 21.59 11.80
C ASP A 108 16.03 22.87 11.12
N THR A 109 16.72 23.98 11.38
CA THR A 109 16.36 25.30 10.84
C THR A 109 16.33 25.35 9.31
N LYS A 110 17.08 24.48 8.61
CA LYS A 110 17.06 24.43 7.14
C LYS A 110 15.83 23.72 6.60
N ASN A 111 15.27 22.80 7.37
CA ASN A 111 14.12 21.99 6.98
C ASN A 111 12.85 22.34 7.76
N GLN A 112 12.80 23.50 8.40
CA GLN A 112 11.66 23.94 9.20
C GLN A 112 10.34 23.92 8.43
N LYS A 113 10.37 24.22 7.12
CA LYS A 113 9.17 24.18 6.27
C LYS A 113 8.64 22.76 6.07
N LYS A 114 9.51 21.75 5.97
CA LYS A 114 9.12 20.33 5.94
C LYS A 114 8.42 19.93 7.24
N TYR A 115 8.98 20.34 8.38
CA TYR A 115 8.34 20.13 9.67
C TYR A 115 6.97 20.83 9.77
N ALA A 116 6.87 22.08 9.34
CA ALA A 116 5.61 22.84 9.38
C ALA A 116 4.51 22.18 8.52
N ILE A 117 4.86 21.63 7.35
CA ILE A 117 3.92 20.92 6.46
C ILE A 117 3.39 19.65 7.15
N VAL A 118 4.27 18.80 7.68
CA VAL A 118 3.84 17.53 8.30
C VAL A 118 3.03 17.77 9.58
N ALA A 119 3.39 18.80 10.36
CA ALA A 119 2.65 19.20 11.56
C ALA A 119 1.25 19.72 11.19
N LYS A 120 1.13 20.68 10.26
CA LYS A 120 -0.17 21.18 9.80
C LYS A 120 -1.04 20.03 9.28
N LEU A 121 -0.48 19.14 8.46
CA LEU A 121 -1.22 18.02 7.90
C LEU A 121 -1.76 17.10 8.99
N PHE A 122 -0.93 16.75 9.97
CA PHE A 122 -1.36 15.91 11.09
C PHE A 122 -2.44 16.59 11.94
N ASP A 123 -2.28 17.86 12.30
CA ASP A 123 -3.26 18.60 13.09
C ASP A 123 -4.61 18.69 12.35
N THR A 124 -4.56 18.89 11.03
CA THR A 124 -5.76 18.93 10.17
C THR A 124 -6.45 17.57 10.15
N ILE A 125 -5.72 16.48 9.96
CA ILE A 125 -6.25 15.11 9.99
C ILE A 125 -6.84 14.80 11.38
N ALA A 126 -6.10 15.11 12.44
CA ALA A 126 -6.53 14.88 13.82
C ALA A 126 -7.85 15.60 14.13
N THR A 127 -7.97 16.85 13.67
CA THR A 127 -9.19 17.66 13.81
C THR A 127 -10.33 17.09 12.97
N GLN A 128 -10.09 16.79 11.69
CA GLN A 128 -11.12 16.30 10.76
C GLN A 128 -11.72 14.97 11.22
N TYR A 129 -10.89 14.06 11.73
CA TYR A 129 -11.32 12.76 12.21
C TYR A 129 -11.64 12.75 13.71
N ASN A 130 -11.53 13.91 14.39
CA ASN A 130 -11.84 14.08 15.80
C ASN A 130 -11.14 13.04 16.69
N LEU A 131 -9.81 12.96 16.56
CA LEU A 131 -8.95 12.15 17.41
C LEU A 131 -9.00 12.66 18.85
N GLU A 132 -9.14 11.75 19.81
CA GLU A 132 -9.37 12.12 21.22
C GLU A 132 -8.10 12.64 21.90
N ASN A 133 -6.96 12.06 21.56
CA ASN A 133 -5.66 12.45 22.10
C ASN A 133 -4.59 12.40 21.01
N ASP A 134 -4.67 13.35 20.09
CA ASP A 134 -3.73 13.57 18.99
C ASP A 134 -2.28 13.77 19.47
N SER A 135 -2.10 14.50 20.56
CA SER A 135 -0.80 14.75 21.19
C SER A 135 -0.09 13.47 21.61
N LYS A 136 -0.84 12.47 22.13
CA LYS A 136 -0.28 11.17 22.51
C LYS A 136 0.10 10.32 21.29
N LEU A 137 -0.69 10.39 20.21
CA LEU A 137 -0.32 9.73 18.95
C LEU A 137 0.97 10.35 18.39
N LEU A 138 1.07 11.68 18.39
CA LEU A 138 2.27 12.39 17.96
C LEU A 138 3.50 12.02 18.80
N GLU A 139 3.34 11.89 20.12
CA GLU A 139 4.40 11.43 21.03
C GLU A 139 4.97 10.07 20.59
N PHE A 140 4.11 9.09 20.28
CA PHE A 140 4.57 7.77 19.81
C PHE A 140 5.23 7.82 18.44
N ILE A 141 4.70 8.64 17.52
CA ILE A 141 5.32 8.85 16.20
C ILE A 141 6.74 9.39 16.39
N MET A 142 6.93 10.41 17.24
CA MET A 142 8.24 10.98 17.52
C MET A 142 9.17 9.98 18.23
N GLU A 143 8.65 9.20 19.17
CA GLU A 143 9.42 8.16 19.88
C GLU A 143 10.03 7.13 18.91
N ASP A 144 9.23 6.62 17.96
CA ASP A 144 9.71 5.69 16.92
C ASP A 144 10.66 6.37 15.92
N ILE A 145 10.41 7.63 15.51
CA ILE A 145 11.31 8.37 14.62
C ILE A 145 12.69 8.55 15.25
N GLU A 146 12.74 8.92 16.54
CA GLU A 146 13.99 9.11 17.27
C GLU A 146 14.68 7.78 17.65
N GLY A 147 13.96 6.65 17.53
CA GLY A 147 14.43 5.33 17.94
C GLY A 147 14.53 5.18 19.46
N ARG A 148 13.69 5.90 20.21
CA ARG A 148 13.59 5.84 21.68
C ARG A 148 12.59 4.81 22.17
N ASN A 149 11.92 4.10 21.26
CA ASN A 149 10.91 3.11 21.61
C ASN A 149 11.53 1.90 22.33
N GLU A 150 11.47 1.91 23.67
CA GLU A 150 12.07 0.88 24.54
C GLU A 150 11.28 -0.45 24.53
N SER A 151 10.05 -0.45 23.99
CA SER A 151 9.17 -1.63 23.99
C SER A 151 9.62 -2.73 23.01
N ILE A 152 10.55 -2.43 22.09
CA ILE A 152 11.03 -3.37 21.07
C ILE A 152 12.48 -3.76 21.35
N ARG A 153 12.70 -5.04 21.69
CA ARG A 153 14.03 -5.61 22.06
C ARG A 153 15.10 -5.55 20.96
N LEU A 154 14.74 -5.27 19.71
CA LEU A 154 15.66 -5.13 18.59
C LEU A 154 15.86 -3.64 18.31
N LYS A 155 17.11 -3.16 18.23
CA LYS A 155 17.44 -1.79 17.82
C LYS A 155 16.72 -1.47 16.51
N GLN A 156 15.61 -0.72 16.57
CA GLN A 156 14.92 -0.24 15.38
C GLN A 156 15.86 0.67 14.59
N LYS A 157 15.72 0.63 13.26
CA LYS A 157 16.28 1.70 12.42
C LYS A 157 15.54 2.99 12.77
N LYS A 158 16.27 4.11 12.85
CA LYS A 158 15.65 5.42 13.06
C LYS A 158 14.66 5.73 11.94
N GLY A 159 13.52 6.31 12.29
CA GLY A 159 12.45 6.63 11.36
C GLY A 159 11.42 5.51 11.16
N ILE A 160 10.31 5.89 10.53
CA ILE A 160 9.21 5.04 10.13
C ILE A 160 9.36 4.77 8.64
N ILE A 161 9.75 3.53 8.30
CA ILE A 161 10.15 3.14 6.93
C ILE A 161 9.13 2.22 6.24
N SER A 162 7.99 1.96 6.89
CA SER A 162 6.92 1.18 6.28
C SER A 162 5.57 1.48 6.93
N PRO A 163 4.46 1.30 6.18
CA PRO A 163 3.12 1.38 6.74
C PRO A 163 2.87 0.37 7.86
N LYS A 164 3.50 -0.81 7.79
CA LYS A 164 3.36 -1.84 8.83
C LYS A 164 3.97 -1.40 10.17
N GLN A 165 5.12 -0.70 10.12
CA GLN A 165 5.70 -0.09 11.31
C GLN A 165 4.75 0.96 11.88
N PHE A 166 4.20 1.83 11.03
CA PHE A 166 3.24 2.84 11.46
C PHE A 166 1.97 2.23 12.08
N ASN A 167 1.42 1.16 11.51
CA ASN A 167 0.28 0.44 12.09
C ASN A 167 0.59 -0.12 13.49
N THR A 168 1.85 -0.44 13.80
CA THR A 168 2.25 -0.86 15.15
C THR A 168 2.13 0.29 16.14
N ILE A 169 2.49 1.51 15.72
CA ILE A 169 2.32 2.75 16.48
C ILE A 169 0.84 3.02 16.74
N LEU A 170 0.00 2.92 15.69
CA LEU A 170 -1.45 3.10 15.81
C LEU A 170 -2.08 2.07 16.76
N ASN A 171 -1.69 0.80 16.67
CA ASN A 171 -2.20 -0.23 17.58
C ASN A 171 -1.81 0.04 19.03
N ARG A 172 -0.56 0.46 19.29
CA ARG A 172 -0.13 0.89 20.62
C ARG A 172 -0.98 2.06 21.12
N TYR A 173 -1.21 3.05 20.27
CA TYR A 173 -2.06 4.19 20.56
C TYR A 173 -3.47 3.75 20.99
N VAL A 174 -4.15 2.94 20.19
CA VAL A 174 -5.51 2.45 20.50
C VAL A 174 -5.55 1.65 21.79
N VAL A 175 -4.53 0.83 22.07
CA VAL A 175 -4.46 0.08 23.34
C VAL A 175 -4.35 1.00 24.55
N GLU A 176 -3.60 2.10 24.43
CA GLU A 176 -3.36 3.03 25.54
C GLU A 176 -4.50 4.04 25.73
N THR A 177 -5.14 4.52 24.66
CA THR A 177 -6.15 5.58 24.72
C THR A 177 -7.58 5.07 24.56
N GLY A 178 -7.78 3.92 23.92
CA GLY A 178 -9.10 3.43 23.52
C GLY A 178 -9.66 4.08 22.24
N ASP A 179 -8.96 5.05 21.63
CA ASP A 179 -9.43 5.77 20.45
C ASP A 179 -9.22 4.93 19.18
N THR A 180 -10.27 4.23 18.75
CA THR A 180 -10.24 3.40 17.54
C THR A 180 -10.29 4.21 16.24
N LYS A 181 -10.68 5.50 16.27
CA LYS A 181 -10.82 6.31 15.05
C LYS A 181 -9.49 6.47 14.32
N ALA A 182 -8.38 6.42 15.06
CA ALA A 182 -7.03 6.43 14.48
C ALA A 182 -6.78 5.26 13.52
N LEU A 183 -7.51 4.14 13.63
CA LEU A 183 -7.42 3.00 12.71
C LEU A 183 -8.30 3.15 11.47
N ASP A 184 -9.32 4.01 11.52
CA ASP A 184 -10.24 4.26 10.41
C ASP A 184 -9.65 5.22 9.36
N ILE A 185 -8.60 5.96 9.74
CA ILE A 185 -7.90 6.89 8.86
C ILE A 185 -7.03 6.12 7.87
N ASN A 186 -7.21 6.37 6.57
CA ASN A 186 -6.32 5.84 5.54
C ASN A 186 -5.04 6.68 5.44
N TRP A 187 -4.14 6.51 6.40
CA TRP A 187 -2.91 7.29 6.54
C TRP A 187 -2.00 7.26 5.31
N LYS A 188 -2.05 6.19 4.51
CA LYS A 188 -1.27 6.07 3.28
C LYS A 188 -1.66 7.10 2.20
N ARG A 189 -2.86 7.69 2.28
CA ARG A 189 -3.28 8.76 1.38
C ARG A 189 -2.61 10.10 1.67
N TYR A 190 -2.11 10.28 2.89
CA TYR A 190 -1.56 11.55 3.37
C TYR A 190 -0.05 11.47 3.59
N PHE A 191 0.43 10.35 4.11
CA PHE A 191 1.82 10.16 4.48
C PHE A 191 2.53 9.14 3.60
N SER A 192 3.77 9.46 3.26
CA SER A 192 4.74 8.52 2.70
C SER A 192 5.65 7.96 3.81
N PHE A 193 6.03 6.69 3.64
CA PHE A 193 6.83 5.93 4.62
C PHE A 193 8.18 5.51 4.02
N VAL A 194 8.70 6.32 3.10
CA VAL A 194 9.92 6.01 2.34
C VAL A 194 11.15 6.51 3.10
N SER A 195 12.34 6.22 2.56
CA SER A 195 13.61 6.69 3.09
C SER A 195 13.53 8.16 3.58
N PRO A 196 14.18 8.49 4.73
CA PRO A 196 14.08 9.81 5.33
C PRO A 196 14.42 10.92 4.34
N HIS A 197 13.63 11.99 4.35
CA HIS A 197 13.83 13.25 3.64
C HIS A 197 13.51 13.23 2.15
N ALA A 198 12.78 12.23 1.66
CA ALA A 198 12.24 12.24 0.31
C ALA A 198 11.41 13.52 0.09
N ASN A 199 11.50 14.07 -1.12
CA ASN A 199 10.61 15.15 -1.56
C ASN A 199 9.28 14.54 -2.02
N VAL A 200 8.21 15.33 -1.97
CA VAL A 200 6.90 14.93 -2.50
C VAL A 200 6.95 15.00 -4.02
N ASP A 201 6.51 13.94 -4.69
CA ASP A 201 6.32 13.93 -6.14
C ASP A 201 5.07 14.75 -6.46
N SER A 202 5.27 16.00 -6.87
CA SER A 202 4.21 17.00 -7.00
C SER A 202 3.16 16.61 -8.04
N LYS A 203 3.51 15.77 -9.02
CA LYS A 203 2.63 15.42 -10.15
C LYS A 203 1.58 14.38 -9.79
N TYR A 204 1.85 13.55 -8.79
CA TYR A 204 1.01 12.40 -8.44
C TYR A 204 0.53 12.48 -6.99
N VAL A 205 0.41 13.69 -6.47
CA VAL A 205 -0.22 13.95 -5.17
C VAL A 205 -1.73 13.72 -5.32
N SER A 206 -2.34 13.06 -4.34
CA SER A 206 -3.78 12.82 -4.34
C SER A 206 -4.56 14.13 -4.19
N ALA A 207 -5.78 14.16 -4.76
CA ALA A 207 -6.70 15.29 -4.61
C ALA A 207 -6.99 15.60 -3.13
N GLU A 208 -7.13 14.56 -2.29
CA GLU A 208 -7.33 14.69 -0.85
C GLU A 208 -6.16 15.41 -0.16
N LEU A 209 -4.92 15.04 -0.49
CA LEU A 209 -3.76 15.66 0.12
C LEU A 209 -3.59 17.12 -0.34
N ILE A 210 -3.88 17.41 -1.61
CA ILE A 210 -3.89 18.78 -2.14
C ILE A 210 -4.93 19.63 -1.40
N ALA A 211 -6.17 19.13 -1.29
CA ALA A 211 -7.25 19.84 -0.63
C ALA A 211 -6.89 20.19 0.83
N LEU A 212 -6.33 19.23 1.57
CA LEU A 212 -5.96 19.43 2.98
C LEU A 212 -4.77 20.37 3.17
N LEU A 213 -3.72 20.24 2.35
CA LEU A 213 -2.51 21.07 2.54
C LEU A 213 -2.74 22.53 2.19
N PHE A 214 -3.52 22.76 1.13
CA PHE A 214 -3.70 24.08 0.53
C PHE A 214 -5.07 24.71 0.84
N ASP A 215 -5.82 24.12 1.77
CA ASP A 215 -7.11 24.60 2.27
C ASP A 215 -8.14 24.81 1.13
N LEU A 216 -8.21 23.87 0.19
CA LEU A 216 -9.12 23.88 -0.95
C LEU A 216 -10.32 22.94 -0.70
N ASP A 217 -11.45 23.20 -1.37
CA ASP A 217 -12.59 22.28 -1.35
C ASP A 217 -12.28 20.97 -2.09
N ILE A 218 -12.51 19.84 -1.42
CA ILE A 218 -12.18 18.51 -1.97
C ILE A 218 -12.97 18.19 -3.23
N ASN A 219 -14.23 18.63 -3.36
CA ASN A 219 -15.02 18.32 -4.54
C ASN A 219 -14.45 19.08 -5.74
N SER A 220 -14.14 20.36 -5.56
CA SER A 220 -13.49 21.17 -6.59
C SER A 220 -12.15 20.57 -7.03
N VAL A 221 -11.30 20.16 -6.09
CA VAL A 221 -10.01 19.54 -6.44
C VAL A 221 -10.22 18.19 -7.12
N SER A 222 -11.13 17.35 -6.64
CA SER A 222 -11.37 16.02 -7.25
C SER A 222 -11.92 16.09 -8.67
N GLU A 223 -12.65 17.16 -9.02
CA GLU A 223 -13.20 17.36 -10.36
C GLU A 223 -12.19 17.96 -11.34
N SER A 224 -11.21 18.72 -10.85
CA SER A 224 -10.32 19.54 -11.69
C SER A 224 -8.86 19.09 -11.70
N TRP A 225 -8.39 18.41 -10.65
CA TRP A 225 -7.03 17.90 -10.57
C TRP A 225 -6.89 16.63 -11.40
N ILE A 226 -5.89 16.62 -12.29
CA ILE A 226 -5.52 15.46 -13.08
C ILE A 226 -4.08 15.09 -12.71
N GLU A 227 -3.89 13.87 -12.20
CA GLU A 227 -2.56 13.36 -11.91
C GLU A 227 -1.66 13.39 -13.15
N GLY A 228 -0.43 13.86 -12.98
CA GLY A 228 0.54 14.12 -14.04
C GLY A 228 0.68 15.61 -14.41
N GLU A 229 -0.29 16.45 -14.05
CA GLU A 229 -0.25 17.89 -14.29
C GLU A 229 0.73 18.63 -13.34
N ASP A 230 1.02 19.90 -13.65
CA ASP A 230 1.90 20.72 -12.82
C ASP A 230 1.13 21.29 -11.63
N LEU A 231 1.44 20.78 -10.43
CA LEU A 231 0.78 21.21 -9.18
C LEU A 231 0.87 22.72 -8.94
N ALA A 232 2.00 23.37 -9.28
CA ALA A 232 2.15 24.80 -9.04
C ALA A 232 1.16 25.62 -9.88
N THR A 233 0.99 25.22 -11.15
CA THR A 233 0.03 25.82 -12.07
C THR A 233 -1.40 25.60 -11.58
N PHE A 234 -1.75 24.35 -11.24
CA PHE A 234 -3.07 24.03 -10.69
C PHE A 234 -3.40 24.86 -9.44
N LEU A 235 -2.49 24.94 -8.47
CA LEU A 235 -2.70 25.70 -7.24
C LEU A 235 -2.89 27.20 -7.51
N ASN A 236 -2.10 27.76 -8.43
CA ASN A 236 -2.20 29.17 -8.81
C ASN A 236 -3.54 29.47 -9.51
N ASP A 237 -3.97 28.60 -10.42
CA ASP A 237 -5.21 28.78 -11.19
C ASP A 237 -6.47 28.62 -10.32
N ASN A 238 -6.37 27.86 -9.23
CA ASN A 238 -7.46 27.64 -8.27
C ASN A 238 -7.38 28.57 -7.03
N GLY A 239 -6.50 29.59 -7.05
CA GLY A 239 -6.42 30.60 -5.98
C GLY A 239 -5.94 30.07 -4.63
N ALA A 240 -5.16 28.99 -4.62
CA ALA A 240 -4.67 28.36 -3.41
C ALA A 240 -3.65 29.22 -2.66
N ASN A 241 -3.51 29.00 -1.34
CA ASN A 241 -2.46 29.63 -0.57
C ASN A 241 -1.09 28.98 -0.87
N MET A 242 -0.24 29.71 -1.60
CA MET A 242 1.10 29.24 -2.01
C MET A 242 2.15 29.28 -0.89
N GLU A 243 1.82 29.73 0.33
CA GLU A 243 2.75 29.77 1.47
C GLU A 243 3.37 28.40 1.78
N MET A 244 2.54 27.35 1.74
CA MET A 244 2.98 25.97 1.96
C MET A 244 3.70 25.37 0.75
N TYR A 245 3.51 25.93 -0.45
CA TYR A 245 4.16 25.43 -1.65
C TYR A 245 5.64 25.79 -1.66
N ASP A 246 6.49 24.80 -1.94
CA ASP A 246 7.93 24.98 -2.10
C ASP A 246 8.42 24.01 -3.17
N LYS A 247 9.06 24.52 -4.22
CA LYS A 247 9.57 23.69 -5.34
C LYS A 247 10.67 22.72 -4.92
N THR A 248 11.33 22.99 -3.79
CA THR A 248 12.36 22.10 -3.23
C THR A 248 11.75 20.95 -2.42
N ILE A 249 10.49 21.09 -1.98
CA ILE A 249 9.74 20.09 -1.22
C ILE A 249 8.80 19.31 -2.14
N PHE A 250 8.04 20.01 -2.98
CA PHE A 250 7.16 19.49 -4.02
C PHE A 250 7.91 19.47 -5.34
N SER A 251 8.59 18.36 -5.58
CA SER A 251 9.49 18.18 -6.72
C SER A 251 8.72 17.73 -7.96
N ASN A 252 8.92 18.43 -9.07
CA ASN A 252 8.45 18.00 -10.39
C ASN A 252 9.29 16.86 -11.00
N VAL A 253 10.36 16.44 -10.32
CA VAL A 253 11.18 15.29 -10.72
C VAL A 253 10.47 14.00 -10.30
N LEU A 254 10.17 13.16 -11.28
CA LEU A 254 9.53 11.87 -11.06
C LEU A 254 10.34 10.97 -10.15
N SER A 255 9.70 10.49 -9.10
CA SER A 255 10.30 9.47 -8.24
C SER A 255 10.41 8.16 -8.99
N LYS A 256 11.58 7.53 -8.92
CA LYS A 256 11.78 6.15 -9.40
C LYS A 256 11.35 5.11 -8.37
N GLN A 257 11.03 5.55 -7.15
CA GLN A 257 10.60 4.67 -6.07
C GLN A 257 9.09 4.53 -6.12
N MET A 258 8.62 3.30 -6.34
CA MET A 258 7.19 3.04 -6.59
C MET A 258 6.73 1.77 -5.89
N GLN A 259 5.45 1.75 -5.54
CA GLN A 259 4.74 0.54 -5.14
C GLN A 259 4.00 0.04 -6.37
N CYS A 260 4.20 -1.23 -6.73
CA CYS A 260 3.50 -1.85 -7.83
C CYS A 260 2.57 -2.94 -7.29
N ASN A 261 1.35 -2.95 -7.81
CA ASN A 261 0.34 -3.96 -7.56
C ASN A 261 0.08 -4.71 -8.88
N ALA A 262 0.18 -6.03 -8.84
CA ALA A 262 -0.04 -6.88 -10.00
C ALA A 262 -1.17 -7.88 -9.72
N SER A 263 -2.03 -8.04 -10.72
CA SER A 263 -3.16 -8.97 -10.73
C SER A 263 -2.98 -9.97 -11.87
N TYR A 264 -3.19 -11.25 -11.62
CA TYR A 264 -3.06 -12.28 -12.66
C TYR A 264 -4.09 -13.40 -12.47
N ILE A 265 -4.38 -14.11 -13.57
CA ILE A 265 -5.28 -15.26 -13.54
C ILE A 265 -4.46 -16.54 -13.41
N TYR A 266 -4.85 -17.42 -12.49
CA TYR A 266 -4.32 -18.77 -12.37
C TYR A 266 -5.44 -19.76 -12.07
N SER A 267 -5.59 -20.79 -12.90
CA SER A 267 -6.65 -21.81 -12.76
C SER A 267 -8.06 -21.20 -12.61
N SER A 268 -8.39 -20.18 -13.42
CA SER A 268 -9.67 -19.44 -13.40
C SER A 268 -9.94 -18.60 -12.14
N GLU A 269 -8.93 -18.35 -11.31
CA GLU A 269 -9.02 -17.45 -10.15
C GLU A 269 -8.08 -16.26 -10.32
N ILE A 270 -8.46 -15.10 -9.75
CA ILE A 270 -7.64 -13.89 -9.76
C ILE A 270 -6.82 -13.83 -8.47
N TYR A 271 -5.52 -13.66 -8.64
CA TYR A 271 -4.55 -13.49 -7.57
C TYR A 271 -3.88 -12.13 -7.68
N ASN A 272 -3.48 -11.57 -6.53
CA ASN A 272 -2.82 -10.28 -6.47
C ASN A 272 -1.51 -10.40 -5.69
N PHE A 273 -0.52 -9.63 -6.10
CA PHE A 273 0.68 -9.41 -5.28
C PHE A 273 1.12 -7.97 -5.41
N SER A 274 1.82 -7.47 -4.41
CA SER A 274 2.47 -6.17 -4.45
C SER A 274 3.97 -6.30 -4.20
N PHE A 275 4.70 -5.29 -4.62
CA PHE A 275 6.09 -5.11 -4.28
C PHE A 275 6.49 -3.64 -4.40
N ASN A 276 7.60 -3.27 -3.76
CA ASN A 276 8.19 -1.95 -3.89
C ASN A 276 9.39 -2.04 -4.84
N TYR A 277 9.47 -1.14 -5.81
CA TYR A 277 10.66 -0.95 -6.62
C TYR A 277 11.48 0.18 -6.02
N LEU A 278 12.61 -0.18 -5.40
CA LEU A 278 13.49 0.71 -4.64
C LEU A 278 14.93 0.55 -5.14
N ASP A 279 15.59 1.68 -5.40
CA ASP A 279 17.03 1.72 -5.74
C ASP A 279 17.43 0.74 -6.85
N GLY A 280 16.59 0.61 -7.89
CA GLY A 280 16.84 -0.26 -9.03
C GLY A 280 16.51 -1.74 -8.79
N LYS A 281 15.77 -2.07 -7.71
CA LYS A 281 15.43 -3.46 -7.36
C LYS A 281 14.00 -3.58 -6.88
N ALA A 282 13.33 -4.65 -7.30
CA ALA A 282 12.10 -5.09 -6.66
C ALA A 282 12.41 -5.64 -5.25
N GLN A 283 11.64 -5.23 -4.26
CA GLN A 283 11.78 -5.57 -2.84
C GLN A 283 10.38 -5.69 -2.20
N HIS A 284 10.31 -6.28 -1.01
CA HIS A 284 9.08 -6.37 -0.21
C HIS A 284 7.90 -7.02 -0.95
N PHE A 285 8.12 -8.19 -1.53
CA PHE A 285 7.05 -8.98 -2.15
C PHE A 285 5.99 -9.38 -1.11
N GLU A 286 4.74 -9.03 -1.38
CA GLU A 286 3.58 -9.43 -0.60
C GLU A 286 2.56 -10.11 -1.51
N PHE A 287 2.21 -11.36 -1.21
CA PHE A 287 1.17 -12.09 -1.92
C PHE A 287 -0.16 -11.94 -1.18
N TYR A 288 -1.20 -11.55 -1.90
CA TYR A 288 -2.56 -11.49 -1.38
C TYR A 288 -3.36 -12.66 -1.96
N SER A 289 -3.99 -13.43 -1.07
CA SER A 289 -4.80 -14.57 -1.47
C SER A 289 -6.06 -14.15 -2.25
N LYS A 290 -6.71 -15.15 -2.84
CA LYS A 290 -7.92 -15.09 -3.67
C LYS A 290 -8.89 -13.95 -3.29
N GLN A 291 -9.23 -13.11 -4.29
CA GLN A 291 -10.41 -12.22 -4.25
C GLN A 291 -11.68 -13.00 -4.60
#